data_AF-A0A0S7YWB6-F1
#
_entry.id   AF-A0A0S7YWB6-F1
#
_cell.length_a   1.000
_cell.length_b   1.000
_cell.length_c   1.000
_cell.angle_alpha   90.00
_cell.angle_beta   90.00
_cell.angle_gamma   90.00
#
_symmetry.space_group_name_H-M   'P 1'
#
loop_
_entity.id
_entity.type
_entity.pdbx_description
1 polymer ?
#
loop_
_entity_poly.entity_id
_entity_poly.type
_entity_poly.pdbx_seq_one_letter_code
_entity_poly.pdbx_strand_id
1 'polypeptide(L)'
;MIAYLVTNRQQQQDTIVVPEIGCSVPVDCDRMKAFISVSPDFATWSGDACEAMAPEDFGDIVAIRDDCGDVRIFEEDLWREKMEHYLGRVLPANEG
;
A
#
# COMPACT_ATOMS: atom_id res chain seq x y z
N MET A 1 12.10 -0.80 -7.31
CA MET A 1 11.71 -1.05 -5.92
C MET A 1 10.24 -1.39 -5.86
N ILE A 2 9.82 -2.36 -5.06
CA ILE A 2 8.46 -2.85 -4.97
C ILE A 2 7.92 -2.65 -3.55
N ALA A 3 6.79 -1.98 -3.46
CA ALA A 3 6.02 -1.82 -2.23
C ALA A 3 4.73 -2.65 -2.30
N TYR A 4 4.36 -3.26 -1.18
CA TYR A 4 3.21 -4.13 -1.04
C TYR A 4 2.23 -3.51 -0.06
N LEU A 5 1.01 -3.20 -0.51
CA LEU A 5 -0.09 -2.86 0.38
C LEU A 5 -0.70 -4.15 0.90
N VAL A 6 -0.61 -4.36 2.21
CA VAL A 6 -1.06 -5.56 2.89
C VAL A 6 -2.15 -5.18 3.89
N THR A 7 -3.21 -5.98 3.95
CA THR A 7 -4.29 -5.79 4.93
C THR A 7 -4.28 -6.93 5.95
N ASN A 8 -4.22 -6.58 7.24
CA ASN A 8 -4.38 -7.51 8.33
C ASN A 8 -5.77 -7.35 8.94
N ARG A 9 -6.72 -8.18 8.50
CA ARG A 9 -8.11 -8.11 8.99
C ARG A 9 -8.26 -8.46 10.47
N GLN A 10 -7.35 -9.28 11.03
CA GLN A 10 -7.39 -9.65 12.45
C GLN A 10 -6.99 -8.49 13.35
N GLN A 11 -5.99 -7.71 12.92
CA GLN A 11 -5.50 -6.54 13.65
C GLN A 11 -6.20 -5.24 13.25
N GLN A 12 -7.08 -5.30 12.23
CA GLN A 12 -7.72 -4.14 11.61
C GLN A 12 -6.71 -3.04 11.22
N GLN A 13 -5.56 -3.47 10.70
CA GLN A 13 -4.45 -2.59 10.35
C GLN A 13 -3.96 -2.91 8.94
N ASP A 14 -3.77 -1.87 8.15
CA ASP A 14 -3.14 -1.97 6.84
C ASP A 14 -1.68 -1.53 6.96
N THR A 15 -0.79 -2.21 6.26
CA THR A 15 0.65 -2.02 6.32
C THR A 15 1.21 -1.98 4.90
N ILE A 16 2.10 -1.03 4.62
CA ILE A 16 2.92 -1.07 3.41
C ILE A 16 4.26 -1.70 3.77
N VAL A 17 4.59 -2.79 3.08
CA VAL A 17 5.86 -3.50 3.23
C VAL A 17 6.75 -3.16 2.05
N VAL A 18 8.00 -2.78 2.30
CA VAL A 18 9.03 -2.49 1.29
C VAL A 18 10.24 -3.39 1.57
N PRO A 19 10.23 -4.64 1.06
CA PRO A 19 11.23 -5.65 1.42
C PRO A 19 12.67 -5.24 1.06
N GLU A 20 12.86 -4.52 -0.05
CA GLU A 20 14.20 -4.12 -0.53
C GLU A 20 14.95 -3.19 0.42
N ILE A 21 14.24 -2.41 1.24
CA ILE A 21 14.83 -1.59 2.30
C ILE A 21 14.57 -2.15 3.70
N GLY A 22 14.00 -3.36 3.80
CA GLY A 22 13.73 -4.04 5.06
C GLY A 22 12.79 -3.26 5.98
N CYS A 23 11.84 -2.52 5.42
CA CYS A 23 10.95 -1.62 6.16
C CYS A 23 9.47 -1.98 5.97
N SER A 24 8.70 -1.84 7.03
CA SER A 24 7.24 -1.84 7.00
C SER A 24 6.71 -0.60 7.70
N VAL A 25 5.64 -0.02 7.16
CA VAL A 25 5.00 1.17 7.72
C VAL A 25 3.49 0.96 7.85
N PRO A 26 2.86 1.37 8.96
CA PRO A 26 1.42 1.42 9.04
C PRO A 26 0.87 2.40 8.00
N VAL A 27 -0.26 2.07 7.41
CA VAL A 27 -0.90 2.90 6.39
C VAL A 27 -1.71 3.99 7.05
N ASP A 28 -1.39 5.24 6.67
CA ASP A 28 -2.19 6.42 6.91
C ASP A 28 -2.54 7.10 5.56
N CYS A 29 -3.26 8.22 5.64
CA CYS A 29 -3.70 8.94 4.45
C CYS A 29 -2.52 9.44 3.58
N ASP A 30 -1.42 9.87 4.18
CA ASP A 30 -0.27 10.41 3.44
C ASP A 30 0.59 9.30 2.84
N ARG A 31 0.74 8.18 3.56
CA ARG A 31 1.37 6.96 3.04
C ARG A 31 0.57 6.35 1.91
N MET A 32 -0.76 6.32 2.00
CA MET A 32 -1.61 5.88 0.91
C MET A 32 -1.47 6.78 -0.33
N LYS A 33 -1.49 8.11 -0.16
CA LYS A 33 -1.24 9.06 -1.27
C LYS A 33 0.12 8.84 -1.91
N ALA A 34 1.16 8.66 -1.10
CA ALA A 34 2.51 8.43 -1.58
C ALA A 34 2.60 7.10 -2.34
N PHE A 35 1.91 6.05 -1.88
CA PHE A 35 1.84 4.75 -2.55
C PHE A 35 1.20 4.84 -3.95
N ILE A 36 0.12 5.61 -4.11
CA ILE A 36 -0.55 5.81 -5.42
C ILE A 36 0.07 6.92 -6.27
N SER A 37 1.12 7.58 -5.79
CA SER A 37 1.75 8.68 -6.52
C SER A 37 2.34 8.19 -7.84
N VAL A 38 2.29 9.05 -8.87
CA VAL A 38 2.92 8.79 -10.17
C VAL A 38 4.42 8.52 -10.03
N SER A 39 5.07 9.14 -9.04
CA SER A 39 6.49 8.95 -8.73
C SER A 39 6.63 8.75 -7.21
N PRO A 40 6.46 7.52 -6.72
CA PRO A 40 6.66 7.23 -5.30
C PRO A 40 8.16 7.20 -4.98
N ASP A 41 8.54 7.68 -3.80
CA ASP A 41 9.92 7.60 -3.29
C ASP A 41 9.93 6.78 -2.02
N PHE A 42 9.94 5.45 -2.17
CA PHE A 42 9.94 4.51 -1.06
C PHE A 42 11.31 4.43 -0.37
N ALA A 43 12.40 4.80 -1.05
CA ALA A 43 13.76 4.71 -0.51
C ALA A 43 13.99 5.63 0.70
N THR A 44 13.19 6.69 0.83
CA THR A 44 13.23 7.62 1.98
C THR A 44 12.35 7.17 3.16
N TRP A 45 11.61 6.07 3.00
CA TRP A 45 10.69 5.62 4.04
C TRP A 45 11.46 4.95 5.18
N SER A 46 10.99 5.21 6.40
CA SER A 46 11.47 4.60 7.62
C SER A 46 10.27 4.20 8.47
N GLY A 47 10.40 3.07 9.16
CA GLY A 47 9.33 2.38 9.88
C GLY A 47 9.89 1.19 10.62
N ASP A 48 9.04 0.22 10.92
CA ASP A 48 9.42 -0.98 11.63
C ASP A 48 10.28 -1.88 10.73
N ALA A 49 11.38 -2.39 11.29
CA ALA A 49 12.26 -3.33 10.60
C ALA A 49 11.49 -4.63 10.29
N CYS A 50 11.39 -4.98 9.01
CA CYS A 50 10.72 -6.20 8.55
C CYS A 50 11.69 -7.31 8.14
N GLU A 51 12.91 -7.30 8.70
CA GLU A 51 14.04 -8.15 8.30
C GLU A 51 13.60 -9.59 7.98
N ALA A 52 13.74 -9.97 6.70
CA ALA A 52 13.44 -11.28 6.13
C ALA A 52 11.99 -11.79 6.20
N MET A 53 11.02 -11.00 6.70
CA MET A 53 9.61 -11.37 6.62
C MET A 53 9.06 -11.11 5.22
N ALA A 54 8.27 -12.05 4.71
CA ALA A 54 7.57 -11.89 3.45
C ALA A 54 6.38 -10.93 3.64
N PRO A 55 5.96 -10.16 2.63
CA PRO A 55 4.76 -9.33 2.71
C PRO A 55 3.52 -10.10 3.18
N GLU A 56 3.41 -11.37 2.81
CA GLU A 56 2.33 -12.29 3.20
C GLU A 56 2.31 -12.59 4.71
N ASP A 57 3.44 -12.47 5.41
CA ASP A 57 3.49 -12.64 6.87
C ASP A 57 2.77 -11.49 7.60
N PHE A 58 2.59 -10.34 6.94
CA PHE A 58 1.87 -9.19 7.48
C PHE A 58 0.35 -9.29 7.27
N GLY A 59 -0.12 -10.10 6.32
CA GLY A 59 -1.53 -10.24 5.97
C GLY A 59 -1.76 -10.51 4.47
N ASP A 60 -2.97 -10.21 4.00
CA ASP A 60 -3.35 -10.42 2.61
C ASP A 60 -2.87 -9.27 1.72
N ILE A 61 -2.17 -9.58 0.63
CA ILE A 61 -1.70 -8.57 -0.34
C ILE A 61 -2.89 -8.02 -1.12
N VAL A 62 -3.15 -6.73 -0.99
CA VAL A 62 -4.22 -6.02 -1.71
C VAL A 62 -3.72 -5.49 -3.06
N ALA A 63 -2.54 -4.87 -3.04
CA ALA A 63 -1.94 -4.25 -4.21
C ALA A 63 -0.42 -4.25 -4.11
N ILE A 64 0.23 -4.22 -5.27
CA ILE A 64 1.67 -4.07 -5.41
C ILE A 64 1.94 -2.83 -6.26
N ARG A 65 2.91 -2.02 -5.83
CA ARG A 65 3.40 -0.87 -6.58
C ARG A 65 4.88 -1.03 -6.86
N ASP A 66 5.24 -0.89 -8.12
CA ASP A 66 6.63 -0.74 -8.55
C ASP A 66 6.99 0.76 -8.57
N ASP A 67 8.21 1.13 -8.17
CA ASP A 67 8.70 2.51 -8.22
C ASP A 67 8.85 3.03 -9.66
N CYS A 68 8.92 2.12 -10.64
CA CYS A 68 9.01 2.42 -12.06
C CYS A 68 7.66 2.41 -12.79
N GLY A 69 6.52 2.10 -12.16
CA GLY A 69 5.28 1.88 -12.90
C GLY A 69 4.02 1.53 -12.10
N ASP A 70 2.98 1.08 -12.83
CA ASP A 70 1.58 0.92 -12.41
C ASP A 70 1.32 0.17 -11.09
N VAL A 71 0.22 0.56 -10.41
CA VAL A 71 -0.32 -0.20 -9.27
C VAL A 71 -0.97 -1.47 -9.82
N ARG A 72 -0.47 -2.64 -9.44
CA ARG A 72 -1.14 -3.92 -9.71
C ARG A 72 -2.05 -4.27 -8.54
N ILE A 73 -3.35 -4.31 -8.79
CA ILE A 73 -4.37 -4.64 -7.78
C ILE A 73 -4.64 -6.15 -7.84
N PHE A 74 -4.67 -6.81 -6.69
CA PHE A 74 -4.98 -8.24 -6.56
C PHE A 74 -6.40 -8.46 -6.04
N GLU A 75 -6.88 -7.56 -5.18
CA GLU A 75 -8.21 -7.61 -4.57
C GLU A 75 -8.95 -6.29 -4.81
N GLU A 76 -9.77 -6.22 -5.87
CA GLU A 76 -10.41 -4.97 -6.31
C GLU A 76 -11.37 -4.36 -5.28
N ASP A 77 -12.13 -5.21 -4.59
CA ASP A 77 -13.10 -4.77 -3.57
C ASP A 77 -12.37 -4.21 -2.33
N LEU A 78 -11.33 -4.90 -1.87
CA LEU A 78 -10.49 -4.42 -0.76
C LEU A 78 -9.75 -3.15 -1.16
N TRP A 79 -9.20 -3.08 -2.37
CA TRP A 79 -8.55 -1.89 -2.88
C TRP A 79 -9.49 -0.68 -2.85
N ARG A 80 -10.73 -0.85 -3.34
CA ARG A 80 -11.74 0.21 -3.31
C ARG A 80 -12.06 0.64 -1.89
N GLU A 81 -12.27 -0.32 -0.97
CA GLU A 81 -12.47 -0.03 0.45
C GLU A 81 -11.31 0.79 1.03
N LYS A 82 -10.06 0.42 0.74
CA LYS A 82 -8.88 1.13 1.26
C LYS A 82 -8.77 2.53 0.69
N MET A 83 -9.02 2.68 -0.61
CA MET A 83 -9.03 3.99 -1.25
C MET A 83 -10.10 4.90 -0.65
N GLU A 84 -11.32 4.39 -0.43
CA GLU A 84 -12.40 5.14 0.22
C GLU A 84 -12.07 5.47 1.69
N HIS A 85 -11.46 4.53 2.41
CA HIS A 85 -11.10 4.70 3.82
C HIS A 85 -10.04 5.79 4.02
N TYR A 86 -8.95 5.74 3.25
CA TYR A 86 -7.78 6.61 3.46
C TYR A 86 -7.84 7.93 2.68
N LEU A 87 -8.47 7.94 1.51
CA LEU A 87 -8.52 9.12 0.64
C LEU A 87 -9.91 9.77 0.60
N GLY A 88 -10.89 9.15 1.26
CA GLY A 88 -12.29 9.48 1.10
C GLY A 88 -12.84 8.91 -0.21
N ARG A 89 -14.16 9.04 -0.42
CA ARG A 89 -14.78 8.65 -1.69
C ARG A 89 -14.09 9.37 -2.86
N VAL A 90 -13.30 8.63 -3.62
CA VAL A 90 -12.93 9.02 -4.98
C VAL A 90 -14.22 8.87 -5.78
N LEU A 91 -15.01 9.95 -5.87
CA LEU A 91 -16.08 10.00 -6.86
C LEU A 91 -15.44 9.69 -8.22
N PRO A 92 -15.99 8.78 -9.03
CA PRO A 92 -15.50 8.59 -10.38
C PRO A 92 -15.51 9.97 -11.05
N ALA A 93 -14.35 10.37 -11.62
CA ALA A 93 -14.29 11.54 -12.47
C ALA A 93 -15.36 11.34 -13.55
N ASN A 94 -16.36 12.22 -13.55
CA ASN A 94 -17.59 12.11 -14.35
C ASN A 94 -17.32 11.59 -15.76
N GLU A 95 -18.07 10.58 -16.17
CA GLU A 95 -18.46 10.43 -17.57
C GLU A 95 -19.29 11.68 -17.93
N GLY A 96 -18.75 12.52 -18.82
CA GLY A 96 -19.38 13.72 -19.36
C GLY A 96 -19.21 13.76 -20.87
#